data_AF-A0A3N1HYP1-F1
#
_entry.id   AF-A0A3N1HYP1-F1
#
_cell.length_a   1.000
_cell.length_b   1.000
_cell.length_c   1.000
_cell.angle_alpha   90.00
_cell.angle_beta   90.00
_cell.angle_gamma   90.00
#
_symmetry.space_group_name_H-M   'P 1'
#
loop_
_entity.id
_entity.type
_entity.pdbx_description
1 polymer ?
#
loop_
_entity_poly.entity_id
_entity_poly.type
_entity_poly.pdbx_seq_one_letter_code
_entity_poly.pdbx_strand_id
1 'polypeptide(L)'
;MGALYRELPLVLAMPAGAEKAAAVEEHAKQLREAYGPFTRACDVMVVDAGNSVAEAVQRVFDHSRSIYMCLLDATASGDAQSVYAEAIHQYWQSLHELVWEMHREGN
;
A
#
# COMPACT_ATOMS: atom_id res chain seq x y z
N MET A 1 3.91 -3.90 5.65
CA MET A 1 3.12 -3.43 4.49
C MET A 1 3.67 -3.89 3.14
N GLY A 2 4.92 -3.58 2.77
CA GLY A 2 5.43 -3.94 1.42
C GLY A 2 5.37 -5.43 1.04
N ALA A 3 5.53 -6.35 1.99
CA ALA A 3 5.36 -7.80 1.74
C ALA A 3 3.91 -8.18 1.44
N LEU A 4 2.95 -7.66 2.22
CA LEU A 4 1.52 -7.91 2.04
C LEU A 4 1.06 -7.46 0.64
N TYR A 5 1.50 -6.28 0.18
CA TYR A 5 1.19 -5.85 -1.18
C TYR A 5 1.74 -6.81 -2.25
N ARG A 6 2.92 -7.40 -2.06
CA ARG A 6 3.44 -8.35 -3.07
C ARG A 6 2.62 -9.64 -3.17
N GLU A 7 1.88 -10.00 -2.13
CA GLU A 7 1.07 -11.22 -2.08
C GLU A 7 -0.33 -11.03 -2.69
N LEU A 8 -0.87 -9.82 -2.71
CA LEU A 8 -2.23 -9.56 -3.21
C LEU A 8 -2.48 -10.03 -4.66
N PRO A 9 -1.58 -9.87 -5.64
CA PRO A 9 -1.76 -10.41 -6.99
C PRO A 9 -2.04 -11.92 -7.01
N LEU A 10 -1.38 -12.69 -6.14
CA LEU A 10 -1.55 -14.14 -6.08
C LEU A 10 -2.94 -14.50 -5.57
N VAL A 11 -3.42 -13.77 -4.55
CA VAL A 11 -4.77 -13.92 -4.00
C VAL A 11 -5.84 -13.54 -5.03
N LEU A 12 -5.63 -12.44 -5.77
CA LEU A 12 -6.56 -11.99 -6.82
C LEU A 12 -6.58 -12.94 -8.05
N ALA A 13 -5.47 -13.61 -8.35
CA ALA A 13 -5.35 -14.55 -9.46
C ALA A 13 -5.96 -15.94 -9.19
N MET A 14 -6.39 -16.22 -7.95
CA MET A 14 -7.04 -17.50 -7.62
C MET A 14 -8.33 -17.71 -8.44
N PRO A 15 -8.66 -18.97 -8.79
CA PRO A 15 -9.91 -19.28 -9.45
C PRO A 15 -11.11 -18.88 -8.58
N ALA A 16 -12.20 -18.44 -9.22
CA ALA A 16 -13.40 -18.05 -8.50
C ALA A 16 -13.96 -19.24 -7.69
N GLY A 17 -14.26 -19.01 -6.41
CA GLY A 17 -14.73 -20.04 -5.49
C GLY A 17 -14.60 -19.61 -4.04
N ALA A 18 -15.09 -20.46 -3.13
CA ALA A 18 -15.04 -20.20 -1.69
C ALA A 18 -13.62 -20.01 -1.16
N GLU A 19 -12.64 -20.72 -1.73
CA GLU A 19 -11.22 -20.60 -1.37
C GLU A 19 -10.64 -19.21 -1.69
N LYS A 20 -10.98 -18.66 -2.86
CA LYS A 20 -10.59 -17.29 -3.23
C LYS A 20 -11.19 -16.27 -2.28
N ALA A 21 -12.49 -16.41 -1.98
CA ALA A 21 -13.17 -15.48 -1.07
C ALA A 21 -12.52 -15.48 0.33
N ALA A 22 -12.22 -16.66 0.88
CA ALA A 22 -11.53 -16.80 2.15
C ALA A 22 -10.10 -16.22 2.13
N ALA A 23 -9.35 -16.45 1.04
CA ALA A 23 -8.01 -15.90 0.88
C ALA A 23 -8.02 -14.36 0.77
N VAL A 24 -8.97 -13.79 0.01
CA VAL A 24 -9.16 -12.33 -0.08
C VAL A 24 -9.52 -11.74 1.28
N GLU A 25 -10.41 -12.37 2.03
CA GLU A 25 -10.84 -11.90 3.35
C GLU A 25 -9.69 -11.94 4.38
N GLU A 26 -8.94 -13.03 4.44
CA GLU A 26 -7.77 -13.16 5.32
C GLU A 26 -6.68 -12.14 4.95
N HIS A 27 -6.41 -11.97 3.66
CA HIS A 27 -5.44 -10.99 3.21
C HIS A 27 -5.88 -9.54 3.51
N ALA A 28 -7.16 -9.23 3.34
CA ALA A 28 -7.74 -7.94 3.72
C ALA A 28 -7.62 -7.69 5.24
N LYS A 29 -7.79 -8.73 6.05
CA LYS A 29 -7.58 -8.66 7.51
C LYS A 29 -6.13 -8.36 7.86
N GLN A 30 -5.17 -9.07 7.28
CA GLN A 30 -3.74 -8.83 7.50
C GLN A 30 -3.33 -7.41 7.11
N LEU A 31 -3.87 -6.90 6.00
CA LEU A 31 -3.66 -5.51 5.59
C LEU A 31 -4.27 -4.51 6.57
N ARG A 32 -5.49 -4.75 7.05
CA ARG A 32 -6.12 -3.91 8.09
C ARG A 32 -5.27 -3.82 9.36
N GLU A 33 -4.76 -4.96 9.83
CA GLU A 33 -3.93 -5.05 11.03
C GLU A 33 -2.60 -4.29 10.86
N ALA A 34 -2.00 -4.36 9.66
CA ALA A 34 -0.74 -3.70 9.36
C ALA A 34 -0.90 -2.19 9.02
N TYR A 35 -2.08 -1.75 8.59
CA TYR A 35 -2.32 -0.37 8.16
C TYR A 35 -2.23 0.65 9.30
N GLY A 36 -2.72 0.30 10.50
CA GLY A 36 -2.67 1.17 11.69
C GLY A 36 -1.23 1.51 12.14
N PRO A 37 -0.35 0.51 12.35
CA PRO A 37 1.08 0.75 12.60
C PRO A 37 1.78 1.53 11.49
N PHE A 38 1.43 1.27 10.23
CA PHE A 38 2.00 1.98 9.09
C PHE A 38 1.63 3.46 9.07
N THR A 39 0.35 3.79 9.28
CA THR A 39 -0.13 5.18 9.37
C THR A 39 0.64 5.95 10.44
N ARG A 40 0.79 5.36 11.63
CA ARG A 40 1.56 5.97 12.72
C ARG A 40 3.03 6.19 12.38
N ALA A 41 3.65 5.29 11.61
CA ALA A 41 5.03 5.47 11.16
C ALA A 41 5.15 6.64 10.17
N CYS A 42 4.20 6.78 9.24
CA CYS A 42 4.13 7.93 8.33
C CYS A 42 3.95 9.24 9.11
N ASP A 43 3.02 9.29 10.08
CA ASP A 43 2.76 10.49 10.89
C ASP A 43 4.03 10.95 11.63
N VAL A 44 4.78 10.03 12.25
CA VAL A 44 6.04 10.34 12.92
C VAL A 44 7.06 10.90 11.94
N MET A 45 7.24 10.25 10.78
CA MET A 45 8.21 10.72 9.78
C MET A 45 7.86 12.09 9.19
N VAL A 46 6.57 12.43 9.05
CA VAL A 46 6.14 13.75 8.58
C VAL A 46 6.46 14.85 9.60
N VAL A 47 6.34 14.57 10.89
CA VAL A 47 6.62 15.55 11.97
C VAL A 47 8.12 15.82 12.12
N ASP A 48 8.96 14.79 11.95
CA ASP A 48 10.38 14.86 12.26
C ASP A 48 11.28 15.28 11.07
N ALA A 49 10.75 15.34 9.84
CA ALA A 49 11.55 15.51 8.64
C ALA A 49 11.47 16.91 8.00
N GLY A 50 12.43 17.23 7.11
CA GLY A 50 12.35 18.43 6.28
C GLY A 50 11.17 18.40 5.31
N ASN A 51 10.76 19.57 4.79
CA ASN A 51 9.57 19.70 3.94
C ASN A 51 9.55 18.69 2.77
N SER A 52 10.69 18.42 2.14
CA SER A 52 10.83 17.47 1.04
C SER A 52 10.58 16.01 1.44
N VAL A 53 11.13 15.57 2.56
CA VAL A 53 10.92 14.21 3.05
C VAL A 53 9.48 14.05 3.55
N ALA A 54 8.92 15.04 4.24
CA ALA A 54 7.53 15.03 4.67
C ALA A 54 6.55 14.89 3.48
N GLU A 55 6.78 15.61 2.38
CA GLU A 55 6.00 15.46 1.14
C GLU A 55 6.16 14.06 0.53
N ALA A 56 7.37 13.50 0.51
CA ALA A 56 7.59 12.16 -0.01
C ALA A 56 6.91 11.08 0.85
N VAL A 57 6.92 11.23 2.18
CA VAL A 57 6.20 10.35 3.10
C VAL A 57 4.69 10.44 2.86
N GLN A 58 4.15 11.64 2.64
CA GLN A 58 2.73 11.82 2.33
C GLN A 58 2.34 11.11 1.03
N ARG A 59 3.17 11.20 -0.02
CA ARG A 59 2.95 10.45 -1.28
C ARG A 59 2.93 8.94 -1.05
N VAL A 60 3.85 8.42 -0.25
CA VAL A 60 3.87 6.99 0.14
C VAL A 60 2.59 6.60 0.87
N PHE A 61 2.13 7.43 1.80
CA PHE A 61 0.89 7.21 2.52
C PHE A 61 -0.33 7.19 1.59
N ASP A 62 -0.46 8.16 0.69
CA ASP A 62 -1.61 8.27 -0.21
C ASP A 62 -1.70 7.08 -1.16
N HIS A 63 -0.59 6.65 -1.77
CA HIS A 63 -0.59 5.46 -2.63
C HIS A 63 -0.88 4.17 -1.84
N SER A 64 -0.39 4.07 -0.60
CA SER A 64 -0.72 2.94 0.28
C SER A 64 -2.23 2.88 0.59
N ARG A 65 -2.86 4.05 0.76
CA ARG A 65 -4.30 4.18 1.02
C ARG A 65 -5.09 3.79 -0.22
N SER A 66 -4.65 4.17 -1.41
CA SER A 66 -5.28 3.76 -2.68
C SER A 66 -5.28 2.24 -2.84
N ILE A 67 -4.17 1.57 -2.52
CA ILE A 67 -4.10 0.10 -2.52
C ILE A 67 -5.12 -0.49 -1.54
N TYR A 68 -5.17 0.03 -0.32
CA TYR A 68 -6.08 -0.45 0.72
C TYR A 68 -7.56 -0.27 0.32
N MET A 69 -7.92 0.87 -0.25
CA MET A 69 -9.29 1.14 -0.73
C MET A 69 -9.65 0.28 -1.94
N CYS A 70 -8.72 0.08 -2.89
CA CYS A 70 -8.92 -0.81 -4.02
C CYS A 70 -9.28 -2.23 -3.58
N LEU A 71 -8.73 -2.70 -2.46
CA LEU A 71 -9.02 -4.03 -1.90
C LEU A 71 -10.45 -4.14 -1.35
N LEU A 72 -10.94 -3.06 -0.73
CA LEU A 72 -12.32 -2.99 -0.26
C LEU A 72 -13.29 -2.95 -1.46
N ASP A 73 -12.98 -2.20 -2.50
CA ASP A 73 -13.80 -2.11 -3.71
C ASP A 73 -13.71 -3.36 -4.60
N ALA A 74 -12.58 -4.06 -4.59
CA ALA A 74 -12.36 -5.33 -5.27
C ALA A 74 -13.26 -6.44 -4.74
N THR A 75 -13.56 -6.42 -3.43
CA THR A 75 -14.55 -7.35 -2.87
C THR A 75 -15.97 -7.07 -3.38
N ALA A 76 -16.20 -5.90 -4.00
CA ALA A 76 -17.49 -5.49 -4.54
C ALA A 76 -17.57 -5.52 -6.09
N SER A 77 -16.46 -5.52 -6.84
CA SER A 77 -16.47 -5.40 -8.32
C SER A 77 -15.27 -6.07 -9.01
N GLY A 78 -15.45 -6.45 -10.29
CA GLY A 78 -14.52 -7.31 -11.05
C GLY A 78 -13.28 -6.67 -11.68
N ASP A 79 -13.09 -5.34 -11.59
CA ASP A 79 -11.97 -4.60 -12.21
C ASP A 79 -10.81 -4.30 -11.23
N ALA A 80 -10.76 -5.04 -10.13
CA ALA A 80 -9.78 -4.87 -9.05
C ALA A 80 -8.30 -4.96 -9.50
N GLN A 81 -8.03 -5.76 -10.53
CA GLN A 81 -6.66 -6.17 -10.86
C GLN A 81 -5.88 -5.07 -11.58
N SER A 82 -6.53 -4.32 -12.47
CA SER A 82 -5.93 -3.20 -13.21
C SER A 82 -5.63 -2.03 -12.28
N VAL A 83 -6.62 -1.65 -11.46
CA VAL A 83 -6.52 -0.60 -10.43
C VAL A 83 -5.44 -0.95 -9.42
N TYR A 84 -5.37 -2.21 -9.00
CA TYR A 84 -4.32 -2.67 -8.10
C TYR A 84 -2.91 -2.54 -8.71
N ALA A 85 -2.75 -2.97 -9.97
CA ALA A 85 -1.47 -2.93 -10.67
C ALA A 85 -0.92 -1.49 -10.80
N GLU A 86 -1.79 -0.52 -11.02
CA GLU A 86 -1.41 0.90 -11.04
C GLU A 86 -1.05 1.41 -9.65
N ALA A 87 -1.90 1.16 -8.65
CA ALA A 87 -1.70 1.64 -7.28
C ALA A 87 -0.40 1.08 -6.67
N ILE A 88 -0.06 -0.18 -6.94
CA ILE A 88 1.19 -0.78 -6.45
C ILE A 88 2.41 -0.19 -7.12
N HIS A 89 2.33 0.15 -8.42
CA HIS A 89 3.42 0.81 -9.13
C HIS A 89 3.72 2.19 -8.52
N GLN A 90 2.67 2.99 -8.33
CA GLN A 90 2.77 4.33 -7.72
C GLN A 90 3.35 4.26 -6.29
N TYR A 91 2.93 3.27 -5.50
CA TYR A 91 3.48 3.04 -4.16
C TYR A 91 5.00 2.79 -4.19
N TRP A 92 5.48 1.88 -5.03
CA TRP A 92 6.93 1.60 -5.12
C TRP A 92 7.73 2.79 -5.64
N GLN A 93 7.17 3.54 -6.59
CA GLN A 93 7.79 4.77 -7.06
C GLN A 93 7.94 5.79 -5.91
N SER A 94 6.86 6.03 -5.15
CA SER A 94 6.91 6.95 -4.01
C SER A 94 7.88 6.50 -2.91
N LEU A 95 8.05 5.19 -2.70
CA LEU A 95 9.06 4.67 -1.78
C LEU A 95 10.48 4.95 -2.28
N HIS A 96 10.74 4.80 -3.57
CA HIS A 96 12.05 5.15 -4.14
C HIS A 96 12.33 6.66 -4.01
N GLU A 97 11.33 7.51 -4.26
CA GLU A 97 11.45 8.96 -4.04
C GLU A 97 11.76 9.29 -2.57
N LEU A 98 11.03 8.68 -1.63
CA LEU A 98 11.28 8.86 -0.20
C LEU A 98 12.72 8.48 0.18
N VAL A 99 13.20 7.32 -0.26
CA VAL A 99 14.59 6.90 0.01
C VAL A 99 15.58 7.89 -0.55
N TRP A 100 15.33 8.43 -1.75
CA TRP A 100 16.20 9.43 -2.36
C TRP A 100 16.22 10.75 -1.58
N GLU A 101 15.06 11.26 -1.15
CA GLU A 101 14.98 12.48 -0.34
C GLU A 101 15.65 12.32 1.02
N MET A 102 15.48 11.16 1.68
CA MET A 102 16.16 10.87 2.95
C MET A 102 17.69 10.86 2.80
N HIS A 103 18.22 10.31 1.69
CA HIS A 103 19.66 10.37 1.41
C HIS A 103 20.14 11.79 1.10
N ARG A 104 19.29 12.63 0.52
CA ARG A 104 19.61 14.01 0.20
C ARG A 104 19.61 14.91 1.44
N GLU A 105 18.73 14.70 2.41
CA GLU A 105 18.72 15.45 3.68
C GLU A 105 19.81 14.99 4.67
N GLY A 106 20.25 13.73 4.57
CA GLY A 106 21.31 13.18 5.42
C GLY A 106 22.76 13.50 5.00
N ASN A 107 22.95 14.07 3.81
CA ASN A 107 24.25 14.50 3.25
C ASN A 107 24.35 16.02 3.18
#